data_AF-A0A8C6LX17-F1
#
_entry.id   AF-A0A8C6LX17-F1
#
_cell.length_a   1.000
_cell.length_b   1.000
_cell.length_c   1.000
_cell.angle_alpha   90.00
_cell.angle_beta   90.00
_cell.angle_gamma   90.00
#
_symmetry.space_group_name_H-M   'P 1'
#
loop_
_entity.id
_entity.type
_entity.pdbx_description
1 polymer ?
#
loop_
_entity_poly.entity_id
_entity_poly.type
_entity_poly.pdbx_seq_one_letter_code
_entity_poly.pdbx_strand_id
1 'polypeptide(L)'
;MKPAWFCPHPTGFCVLLPSPANVSISSYNLQHFLSFWPSPGTPHGAHFMVQILSSRRTRWTSVSDCVDLKPGQTCNLTSDFMDPLDHYRARVRAISTNQTSKWTVSRQFQPLSDTVLGPPDLSLSGCGSCLVLRVRLPTDKLLWHNTQVTSMYWEVLIHVHRTRDGAELKLKLPYKQESVIPYLEPGVEYCVSVSITTTFNPTSIFSERRCSFTSPPPSEISQFLLLGLCGVFGLVVFLLLGRLIRIHVRRFKPATCTA
;
A
#
# COMPACT_ATOMS: atom_id res chain seq x y z
N MET A 1 -26.27 1.66 36.53
CA MET A 1 -27.28 0.61 36.26
C MET A 1 -26.84 -0.65 36.97
N LYS A 2 -27.59 -1.08 38.00
CA LYS A 2 -27.29 -2.30 38.77
C LYS A 2 -27.68 -3.53 37.92
N PRO A 3 -26.93 -4.64 37.95
CA PRO A 3 -27.37 -5.87 37.32
C PRO A 3 -28.63 -6.37 38.04
N ALA A 4 -29.68 -6.67 37.27
CA ALA A 4 -30.90 -7.28 37.78
C ALA A 4 -30.66 -8.77 37.96
N TRP A 5 -30.85 -9.26 39.18
CA TRP A 5 -30.72 -10.67 39.54
C TRP A 5 -32.14 -11.26 39.56
N PHE A 6 -32.43 -12.21 38.69
CA PHE A 6 -33.64 -13.03 38.78
C PHE A 6 -33.21 -14.50 38.86
N CYS A 7 -33.51 -15.14 39.99
CA CYS A 7 -33.23 -16.57 40.21
C CYS A 7 -34.54 -17.36 40.07
N PRO A 8 -34.66 -18.31 39.12
CA PRO A 8 -35.89 -19.09 38.89
C PRO A 8 -35.94 -20.43 39.65
N HIS A 9 -35.01 -20.72 40.57
CA HIS A 9 -34.97 -21.98 41.33
C HIS A 9 -34.88 -21.78 42.85
N PRO A 10 -35.62 -22.56 43.66
CA PRO A 10 -35.56 -22.50 45.13
C PRO A 10 -34.23 -22.99 45.73
N THR A 11 -33.34 -23.55 44.91
CA THR A 11 -32.04 -24.08 45.31
C THR A 11 -30.88 -23.22 44.78
N GLY A 12 -30.84 -21.94 45.19
CA GLY A 12 -29.61 -21.16 45.42
C GLY A 12 -28.53 -20.97 44.34
N PHE A 13 -28.60 -21.59 43.16
CA PHE A 13 -27.60 -21.43 42.10
C PHE A 13 -28.12 -20.45 41.04
N CYS A 14 -27.79 -19.17 41.25
CA CYS A 14 -27.99 -18.17 40.21
C CYS A 14 -26.90 -18.38 39.14
N VAL A 15 -27.24 -19.09 38.06
CA VAL A 15 -26.32 -19.34 36.95
C VAL A 15 -26.09 -18.04 36.20
N LEU A 16 -24.89 -17.46 36.40
CA LEU A 16 -24.41 -16.28 35.70
C LEU A 16 -24.09 -16.62 34.25
N LEU A 17 -24.58 -15.80 33.33
CA LEU A 17 -24.19 -15.90 31.92
C LEU A 17 -22.66 -15.74 31.76
N PRO A 18 -21.95 -16.76 31.24
CA PRO A 18 -20.49 -16.71 31.10
C PRO A 18 -20.04 -15.60 30.15
N SER A 19 -18.93 -14.94 30.50
CA SER A 19 -18.29 -13.95 29.63
C SER A 19 -17.57 -14.60 28.45
N PRO A 20 -17.57 -14.00 27.25
CA PRO A 20 -16.84 -14.53 26.10
C PRO A 20 -15.33 -14.66 26.36
N ALA A 21 -14.67 -15.63 25.70
CA ALA A 21 -13.24 -15.91 25.82
C ALA A 21 -12.47 -15.62 24.51
N ASN A 22 -11.13 -15.58 24.59
CA ASN A 22 -10.18 -15.23 23.52
C ASN A 22 -10.65 -14.10 22.59
N VAL A 23 -10.95 -12.96 23.19
CA VAL A 23 -11.31 -11.75 22.44
C VAL A 23 -10.05 -11.16 21.81
N SER A 24 -9.95 -11.25 20.49
CA SER A 24 -8.79 -10.80 19.73
C SER A 24 -9.20 -10.01 18.49
N ILE A 25 -8.40 -9.02 18.13
CA ILE A 25 -8.53 -8.28 16.88
C ILE A 25 -7.50 -8.86 15.92
N SER A 26 -7.96 -9.31 14.76
CA SER A 26 -7.13 -9.71 13.64
C SER A 26 -7.17 -8.62 12.57
N SER A 27 -6.05 -8.39 11.89
CA SER A 27 -5.94 -7.30 10.94
C SER A 27 -5.08 -7.68 9.75
N TYR A 28 -5.64 -7.58 8.55
CA TYR A 28 -4.95 -7.85 7.31
C TYR A 28 -5.34 -6.80 6.28
N ASN A 29 -4.36 -6.16 5.64
CA ASN A 29 -4.61 -5.06 4.70
C ASN A 29 -5.56 -3.99 5.28
N LEU A 30 -5.30 -3.56 6.51
CA LEU A 30 -6.13 -2.59 7.25
C LEU A 30 -7.62 -2.93 7.34
N GLN A 31 -7.99 -4.21 7.16
CA GLN A 31 -9.32 -4.70 7.47
C GLN A 31 -9.26 -5.37 8.83
N HIS A 32 -10.12 -4.94 9.74
CA HIS A 32 -10.04 -5.28 11.15
C HIS A 32 -11.25 -6.11 11.55
N PHE A 33 -11.01 -7.30 12.10
CA PHE A 33 -12.05 -8.21 12.53
C PHE A 33 -11.84 -8.64 13.98
N LEU A 34 -12.86 -8.45 14.81
CA LEU A 34 -12.93 -8.98 16.16
C LEU A 34 -13.46 -10.41 16.13
N SER A 35 -12.70 -11.32 16.74
CA SER A 35 -13.09 -12.71 16.98
C SER A 35 -13.14 -12.99 18.48
N PHE A 36 -14.04 -13.89 18.88
CA PHE A 36 -14.19 -14.35 20.26
C PHE A 36 -14.86 -15.72 20.28
N TRP A 37 -14.71 -16.45 21.39
CA TRP A 37 -15.40 -17.72 21.61
C TRP A 37 -16.50 -17.57 22.66
N PRO A 38 -17.69 -18.18 22.43
CA PRO A 38 -18.62 -18.46 23.50
C PRO A 38 -17.94 -19.31 24.56
N SER A 39 -18.11 -18.95 25.83
CA SER A 39 -17.55 -19.75 26.93
C SER A 39 -18.44 -20.98 27.21
N PRO A 40 -17.89 -22.06 27.79
CA PRO A 40 -18.68 -23.20 28.23
C PRO A 40 -19.84 -22.74 29.13
N GLY A 41 -21.04 -23.26 28.87
CA GLY A 41 -22.26 -22.86 29.59
C GLY A 41 -22.98 -21.64 29.01
N THR A 42 -22.51 -21.05 27.90
CA THR A 42 -23.30 -20.08 27.15
C THR A 42 -24.54 -20.76 26.51
N PRO A 43 -25.78 -20.29 26.78
CA PRO A 43 -26.99 -20.86 26.19
C PRO A 43 -27.04 -20.72 24.65
N HIS A 44 -27.68 -21.66 23.97
CA HIS A 44 -27.82 -21.65 22.51
C HIS A 44 -28.53 -20.38 21.95
N GLY A 45 -29.42 -19.77 22.72
CA GLY A 45 -30.12 -18.54 22.35
C GLY A 45 -29.37 -17.24 22.70
N ALA A 46 -28.13 -17.33 23.19
CA ALA A 46 -27.36 -16.14 23.51
C ALA A 46 -26.80 -15.47 22.25
N HIS A 47 -26.84 -14.14 22.25
CA HIS A 47 -26.22 -13.30 21.23
C HIS A 47 -25.15 -12.42 21.86
N PHE A 48 -24.36 -11.73 21.04
CA PHE A 48 -23.22 -10.96 21.49
C PHE A 48 -23.28 -9.53 20.97
N MET A 49 -22.83 -8.62 21.83
CA MET A 49 -22.74 -7.19 21.54
C MET A 49 -21.30 -6.72 21.67
N VAL A 50 -20.84 -5.96 20.67
CA VAL A 50 -19.50 -5.38 20.63
C VAL A 50 -19.53 -3.88 20.89
N GLN A 51 -18.56 -3.40 21.66
CA GLN A 51 -18.28 -1.99 21.82
C GLN A 51 -16.79 -1.71 21.59
N ILE A 52 -16.48 -0.50 21.17
CA ILE A 52 -15.11 -0.03 20.96
C ILE A 52 -14.81 1.21 21.80
N LEU A 53 -13.51 1.42 22.03
CA LEU A 53 -12.95 2.61 22.66
C LEU A 53 -11.72 3.03 21.86
N SER A 54 -11.73 4.28 21.40
CA SER A 54 -10.57 4.97 20.81
C SER A 54 -9.84 5.72 21.93
N SER A 55 -8.51 5.86 21.83
CA SER A 55 -7.74 6.60 22.85
C SER A 55 -8.12 8.08 22.93
N ARG A 56 -8.67 8.63 21.83
CA ARG A 56 -9.18 10.01 21.76
C ARG A 56 -10.57 10.16 22.38
N ARG A 57 -11.25 9.07 22.70
CA ARG A 57 -12.58 9.08 23.32
C ARG A 57 -12.51 8.53 24.74
N THR A 58 -13.37 9.05 25.61
CA THR A 58 -13.45 8.60 27.01
C THR A 58 -14.58 7.60 27.25
N ARG A 59 -15.44 7.36 26.24
CA ARG A 59 -16.64 6.52 26.35
C ARG A 59 -16.63 5.40 25.33
N TRP A 60 -17.08 4.22 25.78
CA TRP A 60 -17.33 3.08 24.93
C TRP A 60 -18.52 3.34 24.01
N THR A 61 -18.39 3.00 22.73
CA THR A 61 -19.46 3.13 21.73
C THR A 61 -19.82 1.76 21.16
N SER A 62 -21.11 1.49 21.02
CA SER A 62 -21.58 0.27 20.36
C SER A 62 -21.34 0.32 18.87
N VAL A 63 -20.90 -0.80 18.31
CA VAL A 63 -20.75 -1.00 16.87
C VAL A 63 -22.11 -1.44 16.35
N SER A 64 -22.76 -0.63 15.52
CA SER A 64 -24.13 -0.84 15.05
C SER A 64 -24.33 -2.23 14.45
N ASP A 65 -23.35 -2.66 13.65
CA ASP A 65 -23.43 -3.89 12.86
C ASP A 65 -23.13 -5.14 13.71
N CYS A 66 -22.79 -4.96 14.98
CA CYS A 66 -22.32 -6.00 15.89
C CYS A 66 -23.03 -5.97 17.26
N VAL A 67 -24.30 -5.55 17.28
CA VAL A 67 -25.12 -5.54 18.50
C VAL A 67 -25.84 -6.87 18.78
N ASP A 68 -26.04 -7.70 17.74
CA ASP A 68 -26.76 -8.97 17.80
C ASP A 68 -26.04 -10.07 17.00
N LEU A 69 -24.80 -10.36 17.40
CA LEU A 69 -23.99 -11.41 16.78
C LEU A 69 -24.37 -12.79 17.32
N LYS A 70 -24.47 -13.78 16.44
CA LYS A 70 -24.62 -15.19 16.78
C LYS A 70 -23.27 -15.82 17.15
N PRO A 71 -23.28 -16.94 17.90
CA PRO A 71 -22.07 -17.73 18.15
C PRO A 71 -21.28 -18.03 16.87
N GLY A 72 -19.97 -17.79 16.89
CA GLY A 72 -19.07 -18.04 15.76
C GLY A 72 -18.98 -16.91 14.73
N GLN A 73 -19.81 -15.86 14.82
CA GLN A 73 -19.68 -14.69 13.96
C GLN A 73 -18.55 -13.76 14.44
N THR A 74 -17.88 -13.12 13.47
CA THR A 74 -16.91 -12.06 13.71
C THR A 74 -17.55 -10.68 13.55
N CYS A 75 -16.97 -9.67 14.17
CA CYS A 75 -17.37 -8.27 13.97
C CYS A 75 -16.37 -7.54 13.10
N ASN A 76 -16.82 -6.91 12.01
CA ASN A 76 -15.98 -6.02 11.22
C ASN A 76 -15.89 -4.66 11.92
N LEU A 77 -14.67 -4.23 12.26
CA LEU A 77 -14.37 -2.97 12.94
C LEU A 77 -13.67 -1.97 12.01
N THR A 78 -13.53 -2.29 10.73
CA THR A 78 -12.78 -1.48 9.76
C THR A 78 -13.34 -0.06 9.65
N SER A 79 -14.66 0.07 9.64
CA SER A 79 -15.35 1.37 9.62
C SER A 79 -15.28 2.13 10.93
N ASP A 80 -14.99 1.44 12.03
CA ASP A 80 -14.94 2.04 13.36
C ASP A 80 -13.54 2.53 13.73
N PHE A 81 -12.50 1.91 13.14
CA PHE A 81 -11.09 2.25 13.36
C PHE A 81 -10.55 3.17 12.27
N MET A 82 -11.21 4.33 12.12
CA MET A 82 -10.94 5.31 11.06
C MET A 82 -9.54 5.92 11.09
N ASP A 83 -8.91 6.07 12.26
CA ASP A 83 -7.59 6.67 12.37
C ASP A 83 -6.53 5.58 12.54
N PRO A 84 -5.67 5.36 11.54
CA PRO A 84 -4.71 4.27 11.59
C PRO A 84 -3.60 4.46 12.63
N LEU A 85 -3.39 5.70 13.12
CA LEU A 85 -2.39 6.04 14.13
C LEU A 85 -2.95 6.00 15.56
N ASP A 86 -4.27 5.93 15.72
CA ASP A 86 -4.91 5.85 17.02
C ASP A 86 -4.82 4.44 17.62
N HIS A 87 -4.96 4.36 18.94
CA HIS A 87 -5.04 3.10 19.65
C HIS A 87 -6.49 2.79 20.04
N TYR A 88 -6.88 1.55 19.78
CA TYR A 88 -8.23 1.06 20.02
C TYR A 88 -8.24 -0.11 20.99
N ARG A 89 -9.38 -0.27 21.65
CA ARG A 89 -9.78 -1.50 22.33
C ARG A 89 -11.20 -1.86 21.92
N ALA A 90 -11.46 -3.15 21.79
CA ALA A 90 -12.80 -3.67 21.62
C ALA A 90 -13.20 -4.45 22.88
N ARG A 91 -14.49 -4.55 23.14
CA ARG A 91 -15.03 -5.42 24.18
C ARG A 91 -16.30 -6.10 23.71
N VAL A 92 -16.52 -7.30 24.19
CA VAL A 92 -17.70 -8.11 23.86
C VAL A 92 -18.34 -8.65 25.14
N ARG A 93 -19.66 -8.81 25.12
CA ARG A 93 -20.41 -9.51 26.17
C ARG A 93 -21.47 -10.40 25.54
N ALA A 94 -21.84 -11.45 26.26
CA ALA A 94 -22.99 -12.26 25.92
C ALA A 94 -24.27 -11.62 26.49
N ILE A 95 -25.37 -11.77 25.76
CA ILE A 95 -26.71 -11.34 26.10
C ILE A 95 -27.64 -12.53 25.90
N SER A 96 -28.46 -12.81 26.90
CA SER A 96 -29.56 -13.77 26.86
C SER A 96 -30.82 -13.05 27.36
N THR A 97 -31.99 -13.65 27.19
CA THR A 97 -33.32 -13.01 27.38
C THR A 97 -33.39 -12.08 28.61
N ASN A 98 -32.88 -12.53 29.76
CA ASN A 98 -32.90 -11.77 31.02
C ASN A 98 -31.52 -11.58 31.67
N GLN A 99 -30.42 -11.88 30.97
CA GLN A 99 -29.08 -11.84 31.55
C GLN A 99 -28.05 -11.25 30.60
N THR A 100 -27.05 -10.55 31.17
CA THR A 100 -25.87 -10.11 30.43
C THR A 100 -24.62 -10.53 31.17
N SER A 101 -23.61 -10.98 30.44
CA SER A 101 -22.31 -11.31 31.03
C SER A 101 -21.53 -10.04 31.38
N LYS A 102 -20.45 -10.20 32.16
CA LYS A 102 -19.41 -9.15 32.21
C LYS A 102 -18.79 -8.96 30.83
N TRP A 103 -18.23 -7.77 30.59
CA TRP A 103 -17.47 -7.47 29.39
C TRP A 103 -16.11 -8.17 29.41
N THR A 104 -15.71 -8.74 28.27
CA THR A 104 -14.34 -9.18 28.02
C THR A 104 -13.70 -8.20 27.04
N VAL A 105 -12.54 -7.66 27.39
CA VAL A 105 -11.85 -6.60 26.63
C VAL A 105 -10.69 -7.21 25.85
N SER A 106 -10.49 -6.76 24.61
CA SER A 106 -9.35 -7.12 23.78
C SER A 106 -8.04 -6.51 24.30
N ARG A 107 -6.92 -6.98 23.73
CA ARG A 107 -5.67 -6.21 23.80
C ARG A 107 -5.83 -4.87 23.10
N GLN A 108 -4.96 -3.93 23.44
CA GLN A 108 -4.83 -2.67 22.71
C GLN A 108 -4.36 -2.98 21.28
N PHE A 109 -4.89 -2.24 20.32
CA PHE A 109 -4.66 -2.45 18.90
C PHE A 109 -4.44 -1.10 18.20
N GLN A 110 -3.37 -0.98 17.43
CA GLN A 110 -3.09 0.18 16.59
C GLN A 110 -3.05 -0.27 15.12
N PRO A 111 -3.96 0.22 14.25
CA PRO A 111 -4.11 -0.30 12.90
C PRO A 111 -2.83 -0.33 12.07
N LEU A 112 -2.02 0.73 12.08
CA LEU A 112 -0.81 0.82 11.25
C LEU A 112 0.35 -0.06 11.74
N SER A 113 0.35 -0.39 13.04
CA SER A 113 1.44 -1.13 13.71
C SER A 113 1.13 -2.62 13.81
N ASP A 114 -0.15 -2.97 14.01
CA ASP A 114 -0.58 -4.36 14.27
C ASP A 114 -1.21 -5.05 13.05
N THR A 115 -1.45 -4.32 11.94
CA THR A 115 -1.94 -4.94 10.70
C THR A 115 -0.83 -5.71 9.99
N VAL A 116 -1.15 -6.87 9.44
CA VAL A 116 -0.27 -7.52 8.47
C VAL A 116 -0.59 -6.96 7.08
N LEU A 117 0.42 -6.38 6.43
CA LEU A 117 0.30 -5.94 5.05
C LEU A 117 0.62 -7.10 4.11
N GLY A 118 -0.39 -7.48 3.34
CA GLY A 118 -0.28 -8.45 2.27
C GLY A 118 0.54 -7.93 1.09
N PRO A 119 0.87 -8.81 0.14
CA PRO A 119 1.60 -8.41 -1.06
C PRO A 119 0.76 -7.41 -1.89
N PRO A 120 1.37 -6.35 -2.42
CA PRO A 120 0.67 -5.44 -3.33
C PRO A 120 0.50 -6.06 -4.72
N ASP A 121 -0.48 -5.54 -5.46
CA ASP A 121 -0.59 -5.81 -6.89
C ASP A 121 0.44 -4.94 -7.63
N LEU A 122 1.11 -5.51 -8.64
CA LEU A 122 2.23 -4.85 -9.30
C LEU A 122 2.25 -5.06 -10.81
N SER A 123 2.70 -4.03 -11.52
CA SER A 123 2.94 -4.07 -12.95
C SER A 123 4.28 -3.42 -13.30
N LEU A 124 4.91 -3.94 -14.36
CA LEU A 124 6.24 -3.55 -14.81
C LEU A 124 6.25 -3.25 -16.30
N SER A 125 6.94 -2.20 -16.68
CA SER A 125 7.20 -1.87 -18.10
C SER A 125 8.60 -1.29 -18.29
N GLY A 126 9.29 -1.66 -19.36
CA GLY A 126 10.60 -1.10 -19.73
C GLY A 126 10.55 0.38 -20.13
N CYS A 127 11.62 1.11 -19.82
CA CYS A 127 11.79 2.53 -20.16
C CYS A 127 13.23 2.85 -20.64
N GLY A 128 13.71 2.18 -21.69
CA GLY A 128 15.13 2.28 -22.06
C GLY A 128 15.97 1.45 -21.10
N SER A 129 16.89 2.09 -20.38
CA SER A 129 17.77 1.48 -19.35
C SER A 129 17.13 1.46 -17.95
N CYS A 130 15.81 1.30 -17.86
CA CYS A 130 15.07 1.26 -16.60
C CYS A 130 13.79 0.41 -16.69
N LEU A 131 13.21 0.13 -15.52
CA LEU A 131 11.84 -0.39 -15.39
C LEU A 131 10.97 0.62 -14.65
N VAL A 132 9.77 0.88 -15.19
CA VAL A 132 8.69 1.56 -14.49
C VAL A 132 7.91 0.51 -13.69
N LEU A 133 7.93 0.67 -12.37
CA LEU A 133 7.18 -0.14 -11.42
C LEU A 133 5.93 0.62 -11.00
N ARG A 134 4.76 0.02 -11.21
CA ARG A 134 3.50 0.50 -10.64
C ARG A 134 3.04 -0.45 -9.55
N VAL A 135 2.78 0.10 -8.37
CA VAL A 135 2.35 -0.63 -7.18
C VAL A 135 0.94 -0.17 -6.82
N ARG A 136 0.03 -1.13 -6.66
CA ARG A 136 -1.34 -0.89 -6.20
C ARG A 136 -1.54 -1.59 -4.87
N LEU A 137 -1.98 -0.82 -3.90
CA LEU A 137 -2.26 -1.30 -2.56
C LEU A 137 -3.61 -2.01 -2.51
N PRO A 138 -3.72 -3.15 -1.82
CA PRO A 138 -5.01 -3.78 -1.54
C PRO A 138 -5.94 -2.86 -0.71
N THR A 139 -5.34 -1.92 0.01
CA THR A 139 -5.99 -1.00 0.95
C THR A 139 -6.41 0.33 0.32
N ASP A 140 -6.24 0.50 -1.00
CA ASP A 140 -6.36 1.80 -1.68
C ASP A 140 -7.62 2.54 -1.23
N LYS A 141 -8.80 1.90 -1.31
CA LYS A 141 -10.12 2.46 -0.92
C LYS A 141 -10.20 3.05 0.49
N LEU A 142 -9.52 2.47 1.48
CA LEU A 142 -9.57 2.93 2.87
C LEU A 142 -8.68 4.15 3.11
N LEU A 143 -7.70 4.37 2.23
CA LEU A 143 -6.68 5.41 2.35
C LEU A 143 -7.02 6.70 1.59
N TRP A 144 -8.10 6.71 0.79
CA TRP A 144 -8.51 7.87 -0.03
C TRP A 144 -8.72 9.14 0.80
N HIS A 145 -9.10 9.01 2.07
CA HIS A 145 -9.31 10.16 2.95
C HIS A 145 -8.03 10.73 3.57
N ASN A 146 -6.91 9.98 3.58
CA ASN A 146 -5.65 10.34 4.27
C ASN A 146 -4.40 10.02 3.42
N THR A 147 -4.48 10.16 2.10
CA THR A 147 -3.44 9.77 1.12
C THR A 147 -2.07 10.39 1.41
N GLN A 148 -2.04 11.63 1.92
CA GLN A 148 -0.80 12.36 2.18
C GLN A 148 -0.09 11.89 3.46
N VAL A 149 -0.84 11.53 4.51
CA VAL A 149 -0.28 11.02 5.77
C VAL A 149 0.22 9.59 5.58
N THR A 150 -0.53 8.78 4.83
CA THR A 150 -0.23 7.35 4.65
C THR A 150 1.04 7.12 3.80
N SER A 151 1.23 7.90 2.72
CA SER A 151 2.43 7.79 1.88
C SER A 151 3.73 8.22 2.58
N MET A 152 3.65 9.04 3.64
CA MET A 152 4.82 9.52 4.39
C MET A 152 5.43 8.44 5.29
N TYR A 153 4.62 7.49 5.78
CA TYR A 153 5.08 6.43 6.69
C TYR A 153 5.32 5.09 6.00
N TRP A 154 5.04 5.00 4.69
CA TRP A 154 5.07 3.76 3.95
C TRP A 154 6.28 3.70 3.04
N GLU A 155 6.97 2.58 3.10
CA GLU A 155 8.15 2.30 2.33
C GLU A 155 7.92 1.05 1.48
N VAL A 156 8.52 1.05 0.30
CA VAL A 156 8.46 -0.04 -0.65
C VAL A 156 9.83 -0.69 -0.68
N LEU A 157 9.87 -1.96 -0.29
CA LEU A 157 11.05 -2.81 -0.44
C LEU A 157 10.95 -3.53 -1.77
N ILE A 158 11.93 -3.29 -2.63
CA ILE A 158 11.96 -3.80 -3.99
C ILE A 158 13.16 -4.74 -4.10
N HIS A 159 12.91 -5.99 -4.46
CA HIS A 159 13.96 -6.93 -4.85
C HIS A 159 13.91 -7.12 -6.35
N VAL A 160 15.02 -6.81 -7.02
CA VAL A 160 15.20 -6.92 -8.45
C VAL A 160 16.19 -8.06 -8.71
N HIS A 161 15.84 -8.97 -9.60
CA HIS A 161 16.62 -10.14 -9.96
C HIS A 161 16.82 -10.17 -11.48
N ARG A 162 18.07 -10.15 -11.93
CA ARG A 162 18.41 -10.25 -13.35
C ARG A 162 18.39 -11.71 -13.78
N THR A 163 17.60 -12.05 -14.78
CA THR A 163 17.36 -13.47 -15.13
C THR A 163 18.57 -14.16 -15.76
N ARG A 164 19.43 -13.43 -16.48
CA ARG A 164 20.57 -13.99 -17.21
C ARG A 164 21.65 -14.61 -16.32
N ASP A 165 22.00 -13.94 -15.22
CA ASP A 165 23.13 -14.31 -14.35
C ASP A 165 22.78 -14.33 -12.86
N GLY A 166 21.51 -14.07 -12.52
CA GLY A 166 21.01 -14.12 -11.16
C GLY A 166 21.41 -12.94 -10.28
N ALA A 167 22.01 -11.88 -10.84
CA ALA A 167 22.39 -10.70 -10.06
C ALA A 167 21.18 -10.08 -9.36
N GLU A 168 21.33 -9.73 -8.08
CA GLU A 168 20.28 -9.15 -7.26
C GLU A 168 20.57 -7.71 -6.85
N LEU A 169 19.53 -6.88 -6.86
CA LEU A 169 19.55 -5.51 -6.37
C LEU A 169 18.36 -5.30 -5.43
N LYS A 170 18.63 -4.74 -4.25
CA LYS A 170 17.59 -4.39 -3.27
C LYS A 170 17.49 -2.89 -3.15
N LEU A 171 16.28 -2.36 -3.28
CA LEU A 171 15.99 -0.94 -3.16
C LEU A 171 14.95 -0.73 -2.06
N LYS A 172 15.07 0.40 -1.36
CA LYS A 172 14.10 0.86 -0.39
C LYS A 172 13.73 2.29 -0.77
N LEU A 173 12.47 2.49 -1.14
CA LEU A 173 11.96 3.78 -1.62
C LEU A 173 10.72 4.20 -0.83
N PRO A 174 10.47 5.50 -0.63
CA PRO A 174 9.16 5.97 -0.16
C PRO A 174 8.04 5.49 -1.11
N TYR A 175 6.87 5.16 -0.56
CA TYR A 175 5.76 4.67 -1.37
C TYR A 175 5.27 5.72 -2.36
N LYS A 176 5.26 5.34 -3.63
CA LYS A 176 4.60 6.03 -4.73
C LYS A 176 3.91 4.98 -5.59
N GLN A 177 2.73 5.33 -6.11
CA GLN A 177 1.98 4.45 -7.01
C GLN A 177 2.79 4.08 -8.25
N GLU A 178 3.64 4.99 -8.74
CA GLU A 178 4.59 4.75 -9.82
C GLU A 178 6.00 5.14 -9.37
N SER A 179 6.97 4.25 -9.57
CA SER A 179 8.38 4.42 -9.25
C SER A 179 9.24 3.91 -10.41
N VAL A 180 10.42 4.50 -10.59
CA VAL A 180 11.38 4.07 -11.63
C VAL A 180 12.53 3.32 -10.95
N ILE A 181 12.90 2.18 -11.52
CA ILE A 181 14.10 1.42 -11.18
C ILE A 181 15.15 1.76 -12.26
N PRO A 182 16.06 2.72 -11.98
CA PRO A 182 16.99 3.24 -12.98
C PRO A 182 18.25 2.35 -13.12
N TYR A 183 19.10 2.71 -14.09
CA TYR A 183 20.45 2.17 -14.28
C TYR A 183 20.51 0.65 -14.53
N LEU A 184 19.54 0.14 -15.29
CA LEU A 184 19.49 -1.26 -15.73
C LEU A 184 20.11 -1.40 -17.13
N GLU A 185 20.58 -2.60 -17.46
CA GLU A 185 21.10 -2.89 -18.79
C GLU A 185 19.96 -2.90 -19.82
N PRO A 186 20.09 -2.19 -20.96
CA PRO A 186 19.10 -2.24 -22.05
C PRO A 186 18.95 -3.63 -22.67
N GLY A 187 17.73 -4.01 -23.04
CA GLY A 187 17.42 -5.30 -23.68
C GLY A 187 17.53 -6.53 -22.77
N VAL A 188 17.51 -6.35 -21.45
CA VAL A 188 17.67 -7.42 -20.44
C VAL A 188 16.37 -7.60 -19.65
N GLU A 189 16.05 -8.85 -19.32
CA GLU A 189 14.91 -9.18 -18.47
C GLU A 189 15.28 -9.14 -16.98
N TYR A 190 14.41 -8.50 -16.21
CA TYR A 190 14.49 -8.47 -14.76
C TYR A 190 13.16 -8.90 -14.15
N CYS A 191 13.23 -9.72 -13.11
CA CYS A 191 12.10 -10.09 -12.27
C CYS A 191 12.12 -9.27 -10.98
N VAL A 192 11.00 -8.66 -10.64
CA VAL A 192 10.86 -7.78 -9.48
C VAL A 192 9.81 -8.36 -8.54
N SER A 193 10.13 -8.40 -7.25
CA SER A 193 9.18 -8.64 -6.17
C SER A 193 9.19 -7.48 -5.19
N VAL A 194 8.02 -7.09 -4.73
CA VAL A 194 7.81 -5.91 -3.89
C VAL A 194 7.11 -6.30 -2.59
N SER A 195 7.49 -5.69 -1.47
CA SER A 195 6.71 -5.67 -0.24
C SER A 195 6.55 -4.24 0.27
N ILE A 196 5.53 -4.02 1.10
CA ILE A 196 5.22 -2.71 1.67
C ILE A 196 5.37 -2.81 3.18
N THR A 197 6.17 -1.91 3.73
CA THR A 197 6.42 -1.80 5.15
C THR A 197 5.99 -0.43 5.63
N THR A 198 5.62 -0.33 6.91
CA THR A 198 5.42 0.97 7.56
C THR A 198 6.58 1.25 8.49
N THR A 199 6.82 2.51 8.83
CA THR A 199 7.81 2.88 9.85
C THR A 199 7.56 2.22 11.21
N PHE A 200 6.32 1.81 11.47
CA PHE A 200 5.89 1.21 12.73
C PHE A 200 5.82 -0.32 12.68
N ASN A 201 5.66 -0.89 11.48
CA ASN A 201 5.54 -2.31 11.28
C ASN A 201 6.44 -2.79 10.12
N PRO A 202 7.55 -3.50 10.43
CA PRO A 202 8.42 -4.08 9.42
C PRO A 202 7.88 -5.39 8.86
N THR A 203 6.79 -5.95 9.42
CA THR A 203 6.20 -7.19 8.92
C THR A 203 5.49 -6.93 7.60
N SER A 204 5.99 -7.58 6.55
CA SER A 204 5.42 -7.49 5.22
C SER A 204 5.59 -8.82 4.49
N ILE A 205 4.73 -9.04 3.51
CA ILE A 205 4.78 -10.21 2.65
C ILE A 205 5.19 -9.74 1.26
N PHE A 206 6.22 -10.36 0.68
CA PHE A 206 6.62 -10.09 -0.69
C PHE A 206 5.59 -10.64 -1.67
N SER A 207 5.33 -9.85 -2.70
CA SER A 207 4.57 -10.27 -3.87
C SER A 207 5.29 -11.34 -4.67
N GLU A 208 4.51 -12.03 -5.49
CA GLU A 208 5.06 -12.89 -6.53
C GLU A 208 5.95 -12.08 -7.48
N ARG A 209 6.99 -12.74 -8.01
CA ARG A 209 7.92 -12.10 -8.94
C ARG A 209 7.19 -11.84 -10.26
N ARG A 210 7.25 -10.60 -10.74
CA ARG A 210 6.85 -10.24 -12.10
C ARG A 210 8.07 -9.88 -12.92
N CYS A 211 8.14 -10.33 -14.16
CA CYS A 211 9.27 -10.08 -15.03
C CYS A 211 8.89 -9.15 -16.18
N SER A 212 9.84 -8.33 -16.61
CA SER A 212 9.71 -7.45 -17.77
C SER A 212 11.08 -7.14 -18.36
N PHE A 213 11.11 -6.87 -19.66
CA PHE A 213 12.32 -6.49 -20.38
C PHE A 213 12.52 -4.98 -20.31
N THR A 214 13.77 -4.55 -20.13
CA THR A 214 14.18 -3.19 -20.47
C THR A 214 14.12 -3.00 -21.98
N SER A 215 13.94 -1.76 -22.46
CA SER A 215 13.87 -1.54 -23.89
C SER A 215 15.23 -1.85 -24.53
N PRO A 216 15.26 -2.40 -25.77
CA PRO A 216 16.53 -2.61 -26.46
C PRO A 216 17.25 -1.26 -26.63
N PRO A 217 18.60 -1.27 -26.66
CA PRO A 217 19.35 -0.05 -26.95
C PRO A 217 18.92 0.51 -28.32
N PRO A 218 18.90 1.83 -28.51
CA PRO A 218 18.63 2.41 -29.82
C PRO A 218 19.60 1.82 -30.84
N SER A 219 19.11 1.51 -32.04
CA SER A 219 19.95 0.89 -33.07
C SER A 219 21.11 1.82 -33.45
N GLU A 220 22.31 1.25 -33.56
CA GLU A 220 23.50 1.95 -34.09
C GLU A 220 23.17 2.67 -35.41
N ILE A 221 22.35 2.04 -36.26
CA ILE A 221 21.87 2.59 -37.53
C ILE A 221 21.12 3.93 -37.34
N SER A 222 20.27 4.03 -36.31
CA SER A 222 19.54 5.28 -36.00
C SER A 222 20.50 6.40 -35.60
N GLN A 223 21.55 6.07 -34.83
CA GLN A 223 22.58 7.04 -34.44
C GLN A 223 23.41 7.50 -35.64
N PHE A 224 23.83 6.57 -36.51
CA PHE A 224 24.54 6.91 -37.75
C PHE A 224 23.70 7.75 -38.72
N LEU A 225 22.40 7.48 -38.83
CA LEU A 225 21.48 8.30 -39.63
C LEU A 225 21.39 9.72 -39.09
N LEU A 226 21.27 9.89 -37.77
CA LEU A 226 21.21 11.20 -37.13
C LEU A 226 22.51 11.99 -37.34
N LEU A 227 23.65 11.35 -37.13
CA LEU A 227 24.98 11.92 -37.40
C LEU A 227 25.14 12.31 -38.87
N GLY A 228 24.70 11.45 -39.78
CA GLY A 228 24.71 11.70 -41.21
C GLY A 228 23.86 12.93 -41.59
N LEU A 229 22.63 13.03 -41.06
CA LEU A 229 21.74 14.17 -41.29
C LEU A 229 22.33 15.48 -40.75
N CYS A 230 22.90 15.46 -39.54
CA CYS A 230 23.59 16.62 -38.96
C CYS A 230 24.82 17.02 -39.80
N GLY A 231 25.59 16.05 -40.30
CA GLY A 231 26.74 16.29 -41.17
C GLY A 231 26.34 16.95 -42.49
N VAL A 232 25.32 16.42 -43.16
CA VAL A 232 24.78 16.99 -44.41
C VAL A 232 24.26 18.41 -44.17
N PHE A 233 23.50 18.63 -43.09
CA PHE A 233 23.02 19.96 -42.75
C PHE A 233 24.16 20.96 -42.50
N GLY A 234 25.19 20.56 -41.76
CA GLY A 234 26.38 21.37 -41.52
C GLY A 234 27.11 21.74 -42.83
N LEU A 235 27.25 20.79 -43.76
CA LEU A 235 27.84 21.04 -45.08
C LEU A 235 27.01 22.03 -45.90
N VAL A 236 25.68 21.90 -45.90
CA VAL A 236 24.80 22.85 -46.61
C VAL A 236 24.94 24.25 -46.06
N VAL A 237 24.93 24.42 -44.74
CA VAL A 237 25.13 25.73 -44.08
C VAL A 237 26.49 26.32 -44.45
N PHE A 238 27.56 25.52 -44.40
CA PHE A 238 28.90 25.96 -44.77
C PHE A 238 28.98 26.44 -46.23
N LEU A 239 28.36 25.70 -47.16
CA LEU A 239 28.31 26.09 -48.57
C LEU A 239 27.50 27.38 -48.80
N LEU A 240 26.38 27.56 -48.09
CA LEU A 240 25.57 28.78 -48.16
C LEU A 240 26.32 30.00 -47.61
N LEU A 241 26.96 29.86 -46.44
CA LEU A 241 27.80 30.91 -45.87
C LEU A 241 28.98 31.26 -46.79
N GLY A 242 29.66 30.26 -47.35
CA GLY A 242 30.72 30.46 -48.32
C GLY A 242 30.24 31.20 -49.58
N ARG A 243 29.03 30.91 -50.07
CA ARG A 243 28.41 31.66 -51.17
C ARG A 243 28.09 33.10 -50.78
N LEU A 244 27.54 33.35 -49.60
CA LEU A 244 27.25 34.69 -49.10
C LEU A 244 28.53 35.53 -48.95
N ILE A 245 29.60 34.96 -48.39
CA ILE A 245 30.90 35.61 -48.27
C ILE A 245 31.46 35.96 -49.66
N ARG A 246 31.42 35.02 -50.62
CA ARG A 246 31.87 35.31 -52.00
C ARG A 246 31.07 36.44 -52.65
N ILE A 247 29.76 36.49 -52.45
CA ILE A 247 28.91 37.58 -52.97
C ILE A 247 29.29 38.91 -52.31
N HIS A 248 29.51 38.92 -51.00
CA HIS A 248 29.91 40.11 -50.26
C HIS A 248 31.28 40.65 -50.73
N VAL A 249 32.28 39.78 -50.87
CA VAL A 249 33.62 40.13 -51.37
C VAL A 249 33.58 40.62 -52.82
N ARG A 250 32.74 40.03 -53.68
CA ARG A 250 32.58 40.49 -55.07
C ARG A 250 31.93 41.87 -55.15
N ARG A 251 30.99 42.20 -54.26
CA ARG A 251 30.38 43.55 -54.19
C ARG A 251 31.34 44.62 -53.67
N PHE A 252 32.36 44.23 -52.90
CA PHE A 252 33.33 45.15 -52.31
C PHE A 252 34.65 45.30 -53.08
N LYS A 253 34.81 44.71 -54.29
CA LYS A 253 35.95 45.04 -55.15
C LYS A 253 35.79 46.48 -55.64
N PRO A 254 36.65 47.44 -55.23
CA PRO A 254 36.57 48.81 -55.73
C PRO A 254 36.91 48.84 -57.22
N ALA A 255 36.19 49.68 -57.97
CA ALA A 255 36.49 49.95 -59.37
C ALA A 255 37.91 50.54 -59.45
N THR A 256 38.78 49.89 -60.24
CA THR A 256 40.12 50.37 -60.53
C THR A 256 40.01 51.69 -61.31
N CYS A 257 40.45 52.80 -60.73
CA CYS A 257 40.60 54.06 -61.46
C CYS A 257 41.70 53.87 -62.53
N THR A 258 41.33 53.96 -63.80
CA THR A 258 42.28 54.09 -64.92
C THR A 258 42.74 55.54 -65.03
N ALA A 259 44.05 55.71 -65.21
CA ALA A 259 44.80 56.96 -65.29
C ALA A 259 44.37 57.87 -66.45
#